data_AF-A0AAV5MDM8-F1
#
_entry.id   AF-A0AAV5MDM8-F1
#
_cell.length_a   1.000
_cell.length_b   1.000
_cell.length_c   1.000
_cell.angle_alpha   90.00
_cell.angle_beta   90.00
_cell.angle_gamma   90.00
#
_symmetry.space_group_name_H-M   'P 1'
#
loop_
_entity.id
_entity.type
_entity.pdbx_description
1 polymer ?
#
loop_
_entity_poly.entity_id
_entity_poly.type
_entity_poly.pdbx_seq_one_letter_code
_entity_poly.pdbx_strand_id
1 'polypeptide(L)' 'MVVRIQLLRFGCKNKPFYLVMAADIRSPRDGKHLEVLGYYNPLPGLFSFSSPSLLTVEDICSQM' A
#
# COMPACT_ATOMS: atom_id res chain seq x y z
N MET A 1 20.27 -12.48 8.63
CA MET A 1 19.13 -12.04 7.81
C MET A 1 18.12 -11.37 8.74
N VAL A 2 17.56 -10.21 8.38
CA VAL A 2 16.63 -9.46 9.24
C VAL A 2 15.46 -8.99 8.39
N VAL A 3 14.25 -9.44 8.74
CA VAL A 3 13.02 -9.02 8.07
C VAL A 3 12.46 -7.81 8.80
N ARG A 4 12.08 -6.78 8.05
CA ARG A 4 11.40 -5.60 8.57
C ARG A 4 10.10 -5.38 7.82
N ILE A 5 9.15 -4.76 8.49
CA ILE A 5 7.94 -4.28 7.86
C ILE A 5 8.28 -2.96 7.16
N GLN A 6 7.98 -2.87 5.87
CA GLN A 6 8.25 -1.72 5.01
C GLN A 6 6.94 -1.21 4.41
N LEU A 7 6.92 0.08 4.09
CA LEU A 7 5.83 0.71 3.35
C LEU A 7 6.26 0.95 1.92
N LEU A 8 5.58 0.33 0.97
CA LEU A 8 5.77 0.58 -0.45
C LEU A 8 4.79 1.65 -0.90
N ARG A 9 5.27 2.65 -1.63
CA ARG A 9 4.48 3.82 -2.01
C ARG A 9 3.96 3.67 -3.43
N PHE A 10 2.65 3.71 -3.58
CA PHE A 10 1.95 3.93 -4.84
C PHE A 10 1.18 5.25 -4.82
N GLY A 11 0.51 5.54 -5.94
CA GLY A 11 -0.34 6.71 -6.12
C GLY A 11 0.38 7.87 -6.79
N CYS A 12 -0.34 8.99 -6.87
CA CYS A 12 0.11 10.18 -7.58
C CYS A 12 0.83 11.16 -6.65
N LYS A 13 1.40 12.21 -7.25
CA LYS A 13 1.93 13.36 -6.49
C LYS A 13 0.81 13.93 -5.61
N ASN A 14 1.12 14.16 -4.33
CA ASN A 14 0.19 14.64 -3.30
C ASN A 14 -1.00 13.71 -2.95
N LYS A 15 -1.04 12.48 -3.49
CA LYS A 15 -2.01 11.43 -3.11
C LYS A 15 -1.28 10.09 -2.90
N PRO A 16 -0.51 9.95 -1.80
CA PRO A 16 0.24 8.73 -1.55
C PRO A 16 -0.67 7.62 -1.01
N PHE A 17 -0.48 6.42 -1.55
CA PHE A 17 -1.07 5.18 -1.05
C PHE A 17 0.06 4.25 -0.63
N TYR A 18 -0.06 3.58 0.51
CA TYR A 18 1.01 2.73 1.03
C TYR A 18 0.55 1.28 1.17
N LEU A 19 1.37 0.33 0.73
CA LEU A 19 1.23 -1.08 1.08
C LEU A 19 2.13 -1.41 2.24
N VAL A 20 1.58 -2.09 3.24
CA VAL A 20 2.32 -2.67 4.34
C VAL A 20 2.84 -4.03 3.87
N MET A 21 4.16 -4.21 3.83
CA MET A 21 4.79 -5.43 3.34
C MET A 21 5.92 -5.90 4.26
N ALA A 22 6.15 -7.20 4.33
CA ALA A 22 7.31 -7.77 5.00
C ALA A 22 8.43 -8.04 3.98
N ALA A 23 9.61 -7.46 4.21
CA ALA A 23 10.75 -7.62 3.30
C ALA A 23 12.10 -7.58 4.04
N ASP A 24 13.13 -8.17 3.44
CA ASP A 24 14.50 -8.10 3.95
C ASP A 24 15.02 -6.65 3.91
N ILE A 25 15.93 -6.30 4.81
CA ILE A 25 16.47 -4.93 4.92
C ILE A 25 17.23 -4.47 3.66
N ARG A 26 17.78 -5.42 2.90
CA ARG A 26 18.59 -5.14 1.70
C ARG A 26 17.74 -4.89 0.45
N SER A 27 16.46 -5.26 0.46
CA SER A 27 15.60 -5.06 -0.70
C SER A 27 15.29 -3.57 -0.88
N PRO A 28 15.26 -3.06 -2.12
CA PRO A 28 14.81 -1.70 -2.37
C PRO A 28 13.33 -1.54 -1.99
N ARG A 29 12.89 -0.31 -1.72
CA ARG A 29 11.53 0.00 -1.21
C ARG A 29 10.42 -0.56 -2.10
N ASP A 30 10.60 -0.43 -3.42
CA ASP A 30 9.59 -0.81 -4.40
C ASP A 30 9.94 -2.17 -5.09
N GLY A 31 10.73 -3.01 -4.39
CA GLY A 31 11.29 -4.26 -4.92
C GLY A 31 10.63 -5.55 -4.44
N LYS A 32 11.42 -6.64 -4.48
CA LYS A 32 10.99 -7.97 -4.06
C LYS A 32 10.72 -7.99 -2.55
N HIS A 33 9.50 -8.39 -2.20
CA HIS A 33 9.03 -8.58 -0.84
C HIS A 33 8.66 -10.06 -0.62
N LEU A 34 8.50 -10.45 0.65
CA LEU A 34 8.09 -11.79 1.02
C LEU A 34 6.56 -11.91 0.93
N GLU A 35 5.84 -11.00 1.58
CA GLU A 35 4.38 -11.00 1.67
C GLU A 35 3.82 -9.58 1.88
N VAL A 36 2.60 -9.33 1.37
CA VAL A 36 1.83 -8.10 1.58
C VAL A 36 0.88 -8.31 2.75
N LEU A 37 1.04 -7.51 3.81
CA LEU A 37 0.23 -7.59 5.03
C LEU A 37 -1.07 -6.80 4.93
N GLY A 38 -1.08 -5.74 4.12
CA GLY A 38 -2.28 -4.94 3.90
C GLY A 38 -2.01 -3.57 3.29
N TYR A 39 -3.02 -2.70 3.39
CA TYR A 39 -3.01 -1.38 2.78
C TYR A 39 -3.19 -0.29 3.84
N TYR A 40 -2.49 0.81 3.64
CA TYR A 40 -2.57 2.00 4.47
C TYR A 40 -2.84 3.22 3.61
N ASN A 41 -4.01 3.84 3.83
CA ASN A 41 -4.38 5.11 3.21
C ASN A 41 -4.27 6.22 4.27
N PRO A 42 -3.31 7.15 4.15
CA PRO A 42 -3.14 8.24 5.10
C PRO A 42 -4.15 9.38 4.91
N LEU A 43 -4.95 9.38 3.84
CA LEU A 43 -5.90 10.45 3.56
C LEU A 43 -7.21 10.22 4.34
N PRO A 44 -7.55 11.08 5.31
CA PRO A 44 -8.77 10.96 6.09
C PRO A 44 -9.93 11.53 5.26
N GLY A 45 -10.59 10.68 4.48
CA GLY A 45 -11.76 11.09 3.71
C GLY A 45 -12.69 9.98 3.23
N LEU A 46 -12.26 8.71 3.29
CA LEU A 46 -12.98 7.58 2.70
C LEU A 46 -12.99 6.34 3.62
N PHE A 47 -12.99 6.54 4.94
CA PHE A 47 -13.18 5.43 5.88
C PHE A 47 -14.47 5.62 6.68
N SER A 48 -15.59 5.78 5.99
CA SER A 48 -16.86 5.32 6.52
C SER A 48 -16.79 3.79 6.54
N PHE A 49 -16.63 3.21 7.73
CA PHE A 49 -16.53 1.77 7.98
C PHE A 49 -17.89 1.09 7.71
N SER A 50 -18.36 1.14 6.47
CA SER A 50 -19.54 0.43 5.99
C SER A 50 -19.11 -0.46 4.82
N SER A 51 -18.81 -1.72 5.18
CA SER A 51 -18.49 -2.89 4.36
C SER A 51 -17.05 -3.01 3.79
N PRO A 52 -16.32 -4.11 4.10
CA PRO A 52 -14.93 -4.35 3.68
C PRO A 52 -14.80 -5.14 2.37
N SER A 53 -15.86 -5.22 1.56
CA SER A 53 -15.84 -5.92 0.28
C SER A 53 -15.84 -4.90 -0.85
N LEU A 54 -14.77 -4.89 -1.64
CA LEU A 54 -14.57 -4.10 -2.86
C LEU A 54 -14.00 -2.69 -2.65
N LEU A 55 -12.73 -2.61 -2.26
CA LEU A 55 -11.85 -1.61 -2.88
C LEU A 55 -11.19 -2.32 -4.06
N THR A 56 -11.88 -2.29 -5.20
CA THR A 56 -11.36 -2.76 -6.47
C THR A 56 -10.08 -1.99 -6.81
N VAL A 57 -9.11 -2.71 -7.39
CA VAL A 57 -7.89 -2.15 -7.99
C VAL A 57 -8.22 -1.15 -9.13
N GLU A 58 -9.49 -1.09 -9.56
CA GLU A 58 -10.01 -0.23 -10.63
C GLU A 58 -9.99 1.26 -10.28
N ASP A 59 -10.07 1.64 -9.00
CA ASP A 59 -10.05 3.06 -8.61
C ASP A 59 -8.64 3.66 -8.59
N ILE A 60 -7.58 2.83 -8.61
CA ILE A 60 -6.19 3.30 -8.58
C ILE A 60 -5.72 3.73 -9.98
N CYS A 61 -6.34 3.22 -11.06
CA CYS A 61 -5.90 3.43 -12.44
C CYS A 61 -6.89 4.22 -13.32
N SER A 62 -8.07 4.65 -12.82
CA SER A 62 -8.98 5.50 -13.61
C SER A 62 -8.54 6.99 -13.71
N GLN A 63 -7.39 7.34 -13.12
CA GLN A 63 -6.73 8.65 -13.25
C GLN A 63 -5.31 8.57 -13.83
N MET A 64 -5.05 7.56 -14.70
CA MET A 64 -4.05 7.73 -15.76
C MET A 64 -4.68 8.48 -16.93
#